data_AF-A0A542XM08-F1
#
_entry.id   AF-A0A542XM08-F1
#
_cell.length_a   1.000
_cell.length_b   1.000
_cell.length_c   1.000
_cell.angle_alpha   90.00
_cell.angle_beta   90.00
_cell.angle_gamma   90.00
#
_symmetry.space_group_name_H-M   'P 1'
#
loop_
_entity.id
_entity.type
_entity.pdbx_description
1 polymer ?
#
loop_
_entity_poly.entity_id
_entity_poly.type
_entity_poly.pdbx_seq_one_letter_code
_entity_poly.pdbx_strand_id
1 'polypeptide(L)'
;MNTTTTPPPPGTGEPTAATTPADSSPPDSAPPTGPVYLVAGADLMALFDTRDTADIMLVTMVGANLDPVTACLYAARWDEVRAGLLADAAGVTITDTRPGRAGGTR
;
A
#
# COMPACT_ATOMS: atom_id res chain seq x y z
N MET A 1 -24.29 7.17 -72.40
CA MET A 1 -25.24 6.58 -71.44
C MET A 1 -24.90 7.17 -70.07
N ASN A 2 -25.88 7.76 -69.38
CA ASN A 2 -25.74 8.34 -68.03
C ASN A 2 -25.84 7.15 -67.01
N THR A 3 -25.42 7.14 -65.74
CA THR A 3 -25.35 8.08 -64.58
C THR A 3 -24.30 7.56 -63.56
N THR A 4 -23.86 8.18 -62.43
CA THR A 4 -24.05 9.52 -61.81
C THR A 4 -22.89 9.85 -60.82
N THR A 5 -22.70 11.16 -60.61
CA THR A 5 -21.94 11.93 -59.59
C THR A 5 -21.86 11.44 -58.13
N THR A 6 -20.73 11.69 -57.43
CA THR A 6 -20.58 12.37 -56.10
C THR A 6 -19.08 12.64 -55.79
N PRO A 7 -18.67 13.78 -55.16
CA PRO A 7 -17.26 14.23 -55.14
C PRO A 7 -16.52 14.08 -53.78
N PRO A 8 -15.18 14.21 -53.76
CA PRO A 8 -14.40 14.63 -52.58
C PRO A 8 -14.21 16.17 -52.55
N PRO A 9 -13.71 16.81 -51.47
CA PRO A 9 -13.43 16.33 -50.10
C PRO A 9 -14.12 17.21 -49.01
N PRO A 10 -13.97 16.86 -47.72
CA PRO A 10 -13.88 17.84 -46.62
C PRO A 10 -12.42 18.01 -46.18
N GLY A 11 -12.01 19.25 -45.93
CA GLY A 11 -10.68 19.55 -45.38
C GLY A 11 -10.60 19.39 -43.86
N THR A 12 -9.37 19.37 -43.35
CA THR A 12 -9.00 19.65 -41.95
C THR A 12 -9.54 18.68 -40.90
N GLY A 13 -8.82 17.55 -40.74
CA GLY A 13 -8.76 16.80 -39.50
C GLY A 13 -7.34 16.27 -39.31
N GLU A 14 -6.63 16.78 -38.30
CA GLU A 14 -5.38 16.17 -37.85
C GLU A 14 -5.60 14.69 -37.47
N PRO A 15 -4.56 13.85 -37.49
CA PRO A 15 -4.61 12.52 -36.88
C PRO A 15 -4.63 12.66 -35.35
N THR A 16 -5.73 13.18 -34.80
CA THR A 16 -6.00 13.15 -33.37
C THR A 16 -6.35 11.71 -32.98
N ALA A 17 -5.30 10.90 -32.84
CA ALA A 17 -5.33 9.72 -32.00
C ALA A 17 -5.57 10.21 -30.56
N ALA A 18 -6.84 10.43 -30.22
CA ALA A 18 -7.28 10.73 -28.87
C ALA A 18 -7.10 9.46 -28.03
N THR A 19 -5.86 9.23 -27.59
CA THR A 19 -5.58 8.40 -26.43
C THR A 19 -6.34 9.03 -25.27
N THR A 20 -7.52 8.50 -24.97
CA THR A 20 -8.19 8.73 -23.70
C THR A 20 -7.16 8.44 -22.62
N PRO A 21 -6.78 9.40 -21.75
CA PRO A 21 -5.98 9.10 -20.59
C PRO A 21 -6.73 8.02 -19.82
N ALA A 22 -6.07 6.89 -19.54
CA ALA A 22 -6.65 5.88 -18.67
C ALA A 22 -7.05 6.60 -17.37
N ASP A 23 -8.32 6.47 -16.98
CA ASP A 23 -8.87 7.10 -15.78
C ASP A 23 -8.05 6.63 -14.58
N SER A 24 -7.08 7.46 -14.20
CA SER A 24 -6.11 7.17 -13.15
C SER A 24 -6.70 7.62 -11.81
N SER A 25 -7.99 7.35 -11.62
CA SER A 25 -8.55 7.24 -10.28
C SER A 25 -7.72 6.19 -9.54
N PRO A 26 -7.06 6.53 -8.42
CA PRO A 26 -6.46 5.50 -7.59
C PRO A 26 -7.56 4.50 -7.23
N PRO A 27 -7.26 3.18 -7.19
CA PRO A 27 -8.27 2.21 -6.78
C PRO A 27 -8.83 2.67 -5.44
N ASP A 28 -10.15 2.85 -5.40
CA ASP A 28 -10.88 3.30 -4.21
C ASP A 28 -10.40 2.44 -3.05
N SER A 29 -9.66 3.07 -2.13
CA SER A 29 -8.71 2.36 -1.28
C SER A 29 -9.47 1.77 -0.11
N ALA A 30 -10.22 0.71 -0.43
CA ALA A 30 -10.90 -0.13 0.53
C ALA A 30 -9.94 -0.42 1.68
N PRO A 31 -10.35 -0.18 2.94
CA PRO A 31 -9.47 -0.35 4.07
C PRO A 31 -8.88 -1.76 4.03
N PRO A 32 -7.57 -1.93 4.32
CA PRO A 32 -6.92 -3.23 4.23
C PRO A 32 -7.72 -4.25 5.05
N THR A 33 -8.25 -5.24 4.35
CA THR A 33 -9.23 -6.21 4.89
C THR A 33 -8.56 -7.53 5.30
N GLY A 34 -7.25 -7.65 5.07
CA GLY A 34 -6.44 -8.81 5.41
C GLY A 34 -5.85 -8.79 6.83
N PRO A 35 -5.16 -9.86 7.20
CA PRO A 35 -4.28 -9.88 8.36
C PRO A 35 -3.06 -8.97 8.14
N VAL A 36 -2.53 -8.44 9.22
CA VAL A 36 -1.19 -7.84 9.31
C VAL A 36 -0.40 -8.54 10.39
N TYR A 37 0.90 -8.61 10.17
CA TYR A 37 1.86 -9.37 10.95
C TYR A 37 2.79 -8.41 11.66
N LEU A 38 2.90 -8.56 12.98
CA LEU A 38 3.68 -7.70 13.86
C LEU A 38 4.89 -8.50 14.34
N VAL A 39 6.06 -7.87 14.34
CA VAL A 39 7.26 -8.39 15.00
C VAL A 39 7.81 -7.26 15.87
N ALA A 40 7.86 -7.49 17.18
CA ALA A 40 8.40 -6.54 18.14
C ALA A 40 9.63 -7.13 18.84
N GLY A 41 10.62 -6.30 19.12
CA GLY A 41 11.84 -6.68 19.85
C GLY A 41 12.51 -5.44 20.43
N ALA A 42 12.86 -5.49 21.72
CA ALA A 42 13.27 -4.33 22.51
C ALA A 42 12.26 -3.18 22.40
N ASP A 43 12.69 -2.01 21.89
CA ASP A 43 11.87 -0.82 21.68
C ASP A 43 11.32 -0.70 20.24
N LEU A 44 11.62 -1.63 19.33
CA LEU A 44 11.15 -1.58 17.94
C LEU A 44 9.99 -2.54 17.70
N MET A 45 8.96 -2.06 17.00
CA MET A 45 7.90 -2.88 16.42
C MET A 45 7.77 -2.62 14.92
N ALA A 46 7.83 -3.67 14.11
CA ALA A 46 7.61 -3.63 12.67
C ALA A 46 6.28 -4.29 12.28
N LEU A 47 5.58 -3.72 11.30
CA LEU A 47 4.29 -4.19 10.78
C LEU A 47 4.36 -4.50 9.29
N PHE A 48 3.88 -5.69 8.91
CA PHE A 48 3.94 -6.25 7.56
C PHE A 48 2.57 -6.72 7.05
N ASP A 49 2.34 -6.65 5.74
CA ASP A 49 1.14 -7.24 5.09
C ASP A 49 1.26 -8.75 4.83
N THR A 50 2.48 -9.31 4.85
CA THR A 50 2.70 -10.73 4.57
C THR A 50 3.48 -11.41 5.69
N ARG A 51 3.14 -12.67 5.93
CA ARG A 51 3.82 -13.50 6.92
C ARG A 51 5.30 -13.67 6.58
N ASP A 52 5.63 -13.93 5.31
CA ASP A 52 6.99 -14.21 4.88
C ASP A 52 7.95 -13.03 5.17
N THR A 53 7.46 -11.78 5.04
CA THR A 53 8.27 -10.59 5.38
C THR A 53 8.44 -10.44 6.89
N ALA A 54 7.40 -10.77 7.68
CA ALA A 54 7.49 -10.81 9.13
C ALA A 54 8.44 -11.92 9.62
N ASP A 55 8.41 -13.11 9.02
CA ASP A 55 9.29 -14.22 9.38
C ASP A 55 10.78 -13.88 9.08
N ILE A 56 11.07 -13.09 8.04
CA ILE A 56 12.42 -12.52 7.80
C ILE A 56 12.83 -11.56 8.93
N MET A 57 11.94 -10.66 9.37
CA MET A 57 12.22 -9.74 10.49
C MET A 57 12.39 -10.49 11.80
N LEU A 58 11.60 -11.54 12.05
CA LEU A 58 11.73 -12.42 13.21
C LEU A 58 13.13 -13.04 13.28
N VAL A 59 13.57 -13.68 12.19
CA VAL A 59 14.93 -14.25 12.10
C VAL A 59 16.01 -13.18 12.29
N THR A 60 15.79 -11.97 11.76
CA THR A 60 16.71 -10.83 11.94
C THR A 60 16.83 -10.41 13.41
N MET A 61 15.70 -10.30 14.13
CA MET A 61 15.70 -9.94 15.55
C MET A 61 16.31 -11.05 16.44
N VAL A 62 16.03 -12.33 16.15
CA VAL A 62 16.70 -13.46 16.82
C VAL A 62 18.22 -13.41 16.56
N GLY A 63 18.64 -13.15 15.33
CA GLY A 63 20.05 -12.99 14.96
C GLY A 63 20.75 -11.80 15.64
N ALA A 64 19.98 -10.76 15.99
CA ALA A 64 20.44 -9.62 16.79
C ALA A 64 20.43 -9.89 18.32
N ASN A 65 20.16 -11.12 18.75
CA ASN A 65 20.04 -11.51 20.17
C ASN A 65 18.99 -10.68 20.93
N LEU A 66 17.88 -10.34 20.26
CA LEU A 66 16.66 -9.84 20.91
C LEU A 66 15.77 -11.03 21.30
N ASP A 67 14.77 -10.77 22.13
CA ASP A 67 13.68 -11.69 22.44
C ASP A 67 12.40 -11.23 21.72
N PRO A 68 12.18 -11.64 20.44
CA PRO A 68 11.11 -11.08 19.63
C PRO A 68 9.75 -11.72 19.91
N VAL A 69 8.72 -10.88 19.94
CA VAL A 69 7.32 -11.27 20.07
C VAL A 69 6.59 -11.01 18.75
N THR A 70 5.89 -12.03 18.25
CA THR A 70 5.07 -11.93 17.03
C THR A 70 3.59 -11.90 17.34
N ALA A 71 2.82 -11.09 16.59
CA ALA A 71 1.36 -11.11 16.62
C ALA A 71 0.76 -11.04 15.22
N CYS A 72 -0.48 -11.51 15.06
CA CYS A 72 -1.26 -11.41 13.83
C CYS A 72 -2.64 -10.83 14.17
N LEU A 73 -3.06 -9.78 13.48
CA LEU A 73 -4.35 -9.11 13.71
C LEU A 73 -4.94 -8.58 12.40
N TYR A 74 -6.25 -8.32 12.36
CA TYR A 74 -6.87 -7.70 11.18
C TYR A 74 -6.43 -6.25 11.03
N ALA A 75 -6.03 -5.85 9.82
CA ALA A 75 -5.48 -4.52 9.57
C ALA A 75 -6.43 -3.37 9.95
N ALA A 76 -7.75 -3.59 9.89
CA ALA A 76 -8.77 -2.66 10.37
C ALA A 76 -8.66 -2.33 11.89
N ARG A 77 -8.07 -3.21 12.70
CA ARG A 77 -7.84 -2.98 14.14
C ARG A 77 -6.48 -2.36 14.46
N TRP A 78 -5.62 -2.18 13.46
CA TRP A 78 -4.26 -1.71 13.70
C TRP A 78 -4.20 -0.33 14.35
N ASP A 79 -5.02 0.62 13.90
CA ASP A 79 -4.95 1.99 14.42
C ASP A 79 -5.40 2.08 15.89
N GLU A 80 -6.34 1.22 16.33
CA GLU A 80 -6.70 1.06 17.75
C GLU A 80 -5.52 0.51 18.57
N VAL A 81 -4.89 -0.57 18.08
CA VAL A 81 -3.76 -1.23 18.74
C VAL A 81 -2.54 -0.30 18.82
N ARG A 82 -2.25 0.43 17.74
CA ARG A 82 -1.20 1.45 17.68
C ARG A 82 -1.44 2.57 18.70
N ALA A 83 -2.68 3.03 18.85
CA ALA A 83 -3.02 4.06 19.84
C ALA A 83 -2.80 3.56 21.28
N GLY A 84 -3.20 2.32 21.59
CA GLY A 84 -2.93 1.69 22.89
C GLY A 84 -1.43 1.54 23.17
N LEU A 85 -0.67 0.99 22.22
CA LEU A 85 0.78 0.81 22.34
C LEU A 85 1.52 2.14 22.60
N LEU A 86 1.14 3.22 21.92
CA LEU A 86 1.75 4.54 22.11
C LEU A 86 1.35 5.20 23.45
N ALA A 87 0.21 4.82 24.03
CA ALA A 87 -0.20 5.27 25.36
C ALA A 87 0.53 4.51 26.48
N ASP A 88 0.66 3.19 26.35
CA ASP A 88 1.29 2.32 27.35
C ASP A 88 2.83 2.38 27.31
N ALA A 89 3.41 2.54 26.12
CA ALA A 89 4.84 2.50 25.87
C ALA A 89 5.29 3.58 24.88
N ALA A 90 5.20 4.86 25.28
CA ALA A 90 5.54 6.01 24.42
C ALA A 90 6.98 6.04 23.85
N GLY A 91 7.88 5.18 24.34
CA GLY A 91 9.23 4.97 23.78
C GLY A 91 9.30 3.97 22.62
N VAL A 92 8.21 3.31 22.24
CA VAL A 92 8.22 2.28 21.19
C VAL A 92 8.29 2.89 19.78
N THR A 93 9.29 2.49 19.01
CA THR A 93 9.46 2.87 17.60
C THR A 93 8.64 1.95 16.71
N ILE A 94 7.55 2.46 16.15
CA ILE A 94 6.64 1.71 15.28
C ILE A 94 6.96 1.98 13.80
N THR A 95 7.42 0.95 13.09
CA THR A 95 7.73 0.99 11.66
C THR A 95 6.63 0.26 10.86
N ASP A 96 5.78 1.03 10.18
CA ASP A 96 4.76 0.50 9.28
C ASP A 96 5.39 0.31 7.88
N THR A 97 5.72 -0.93 7.50
CA THR A 97 6.41 -1.22 6.22
C THR A 97 5.44 -1.39 5.06
N ARG A 98 4.13 -1.21 5.29
CA ARG A 98 3.09 -1.48 4.30
C ARG A 98 3.07 -0.41 3.21
N PRO A 99 2.73 -0.76 1.95
CA PRO A 99 2.63 0.21 0.86
C PRO A 99 1.68 1.37 1.22
N GLY A 100 2.08 2.61 0.90
CA GLY A 100 1.25 3.79 1.11
C GLY A 100 1.20 4.34 2.55
N ARG A 101 1.78 3.66 3.56
CA ARG A 101 1.93 4.20 4.93
C ARG A 101 3.36 4.63 5.31
N ALA A 102 4.34 4.42 4.43
CA ALA A 102 5.72 4.89 4.60
C ALA A 102 5.82 6.44 4.46
N GLY A 103 5.39 7.18 5.49
CA GLY A 103 5.46 8.64 5.52
C GLY A 103 4.62 9.26 6.63
N GLY A 104 5.18 9.36 7.84
CA GLY A 104 4.44 9.82 9.03
C GLY A 104 5.31 10.43 10.13
N THR A 105 6.44 11.05 9.80
CA THR A 105 7.23 11.84 10.76
C THR A 105 6.60 13.22 10.97
N ARG A 106 6.04 13.47 12.16
CA ARG A 106 5.89 14.79 12.77
C ARG A 106 5.70 14.68 14.27
#